data_AF-A0A1Q9GZ94-F1
#
_entry.id   AF-A0A1Q9GZ94-F1
#
_cell.length_a   1.000
_cell.length_b   1.000
_cell.length_c   1.000
_cell.angle_alpha   90.00
_cell.angle_beta   90.00
_cell.angle_gamma   90.00
#
_symmetry.space_group_name_H-M   'P 1'
#
loop_
_entity.id
_entity.type
_entity.pdbx_description
1 polymer ?
#
loop_
_entity_poly.entity_id
_entity_poly.type
_entity_poly.pdbx_seq_one_letter_code
_entity_poly.pdbx_strand_id
1 'polypeptide(L)'
;MSQHKPAYLVASIELPQGHASLADYAQAAMPIFKAHGAEVLVAGTSDQSVEVLEGNWLGSDAKLSLVKFPSMQHLKTCLNSDEYLTIKHLRTDIVDSNFSVAID
;
A
#
# COMPACT_ATOMS: atom_id res chain seq x y z
N MET A 1 -25.94 -3.04 14.17
CA MET A 1 -24.47 -2.98 13.96
C MET A 1 -24.18 -1.70 13.20
N SER A 2 -23.58 -0.69 13.82
CA SER A 2 -23.13 0.50 13.12
C SER A 2 -21.97 0.09 12.20
N GLN A 3 -22.27 -0.15 10.92
CA GLN A 3 -21.24 -0.34 9.90
C GLN A 3 -20.42 0.93 9.86
N HIS A 4 -19.19 0.88 10.36
CA HIS A 4 -18.28 2.00 10.23
C HIS A 4 -17.97 2.18 8.74
N LYS A 5 -17.94 3.43 8.28
CA LYS A 5 -17.54 3.78 6.91
C LYS A 5 -16.13 3.20 6.67
N PRO A 6 -15.93 2.34 5.65
CA PRO A 6 -14.62 1.78 5.36
C PRO A 6 -13.64 2.89 4.98
N ALA A 7 -12.35 2.63 5.15
CA ALA A 7 -11.31 3.51 4.62
C ALA A 7 -10.42 2.74 3.64
N TYR A 8 -9.77 3.47 2.74
CA TYR A 8 -8.94 2.94 1.68
C TYR A 8 -7.58 3.62 1.74
N LEU A 9 -6.53 2.81 1.86
CA LEU A 9 -5.17 3.22 1.61
C LEU A 9 -4.90 3.06 0.12
N VAL A 10 -4.71 4.18 -0.57
CA VAL A 10 -4.32 4.21 -1.99
C VAL A 10 -2.87 4.68 -2.04
N ALA A 11 -1.99 3.85 -2.60
CA ALA A 11 -0.58 4.17 -2.68
C ALA A 11 -0.06 3.91 -4.09
N SER A 12 0.78 4.81 -4.58
CA SER A 12 1.56 4.60 -5.80
C SER A 12 3.04 4.71 -5.51
N ILE A 13 3.80 3.81 -6.11
CA ILE A 13 5.26 3.77 -6.11
C ILE A 13 5.73 3.69 -7.56
N GLU A 14 6.93 4.16 -7.84
CA GLU A 14 7.60 3.90 -9.12
C GLU A 14 8.85 3.07 -8.87
N LEU A 15 8.88 1.84 -9.39
CA LEU A 15 9.97 0.91 -9.15
C LEU A 15 11.21 1.33 -9.96
N PRO A 16 12.35 1.69 -9.33
CA PRO A 16 13.56 2.05 -10.07
C PRO A 16 14.13 0.86 -10.85
N GLN A 17 14.80 1.09 -11.98
CA GLN A 17 15.47 -0.01 -12.69
C GLN A 17 16.48 -0.73 -11.78
N GLY A 18 16.39 -2.06 -11.74
CA GLY A 18 17.27 -2.90 -10.93
C GLY A 18 17.01 -2.85 -9.42
N HIS A 19 15.85 -2.34 -8.99
CA HIS A 19 15.47 -2.29 -7.58
C HIS A 19 15.52 -3.68 -6.91
N ALA A 20 15.82 -3.70 -5.61
CA ALA A 20 15.70 -4.91 -4.80
C ALA A 20 14.22 -5.33 -4.65
N SER A 21 13.98 -6.62 -4.39
CA SER A 21 12.63 -7.14 -4.22
C SER A 21 11.90 -6.52 -3.01
N LEU A 22 10.61 -6.22 -3.16
CA LEU A 22 9.73 -5.79 -2.06
C LEU A 22 9.11 -6.99 -1.29
N ALA A 23 9.52 -8.22 -1.59
CA ALA A 23 8.95 -9.43 -1.00
C ALA A 23 9.05 -9.44 0.54
N ASP A 24 10.18 -9.00 1.10
CA ASP A 24 10.39 -8.96 2.55
C ASP A 24 9.42 -7.98 3.23
N TYR A 25 9.23 -6.80 2.64
CA TYR A 25 8.23 -5.84 3.11
C TYR A 25 6.82 -6.43 3.00
N ALA A 26 6.46 -7.05 1.87
CA ALA A 26 5.13 -7.63 1.68
C ALA A 26 4.84 -8.74 2.69
N GLN A 27 5.81 -9.63 2.92
CA GLN A 27 5.71 -10.74 3.87
C GLN A 27 5.57 -10.24 5.31
N ALA A 28 6.30 -9.17 5.69
CA ALA A 28 6.23 -8.57 7.01
C ALA A 28 4.95 -7.72 7.23
N ALA A 29 4.51 -6.98 6.21
CA ALA A 29 3.36 -6.08 6.32
C ALA A 29 2.02 -6.80 6.32
N MET A 30 1.88 -7.89 5.56
CA MET A 30 0.63 -8.64 5.42
C MET A 30 0.00 -9.08 6.76
N PRO A 31 0.73 -9.71 7.71
CA PRO A 31 0.14 -10.08 9.00
C PRO A 31 -0.30 -8.86 9.83
N ILE A 32 0.45 -7.75 9.79
CA ILE A 32 0.09 -6.51 10.49
C ILE A 32 -1.21 -5.94 9.91
N PHE A 33 -1.29 -5.84 8.58
CA PHE A 33 -2.48 -5.35 7.89
C PHE A 33 -3.71 -6.20 8.23
N LYS A 34 -3.55 -7.53 8.20
CA LYS A 34 -4.62 -8.46 8.58
C LYS A 34 -5.06 -8.30 10.04
N ALA A 35 -4.13 -8.08 10.96
CA ALA A 35 -4.44 -7.85 12.38
C ALA A 35 -5.29 -6.58 12.60
N HIS A 36 -5.13 -5.58 11.74
CA HIS A 36 -5.96 -4.36 11.73
C HIS A 36 -7.23 -4.46 10.87
N GLY A 37 -7.59 -5.67 10.42
CA GLY A 37 -8.80 -5.94 9.64
C GLY A 37 -8.71 -5.51 8.18
N ALA A 38 -7.50 -5.31 7.66
CA ALA A 38 -7.31 -4.87 6.29
C ALA A 38 -7.53 -5.99 5.27
N GLU A 39 -7.97 -5.60 4.08
CA GLU A 39 -8.16 -6.43 2.90
C GLU A 39 -7.40 -5.80 1.73
N VAL A 40 -6.41 -6.52 1.19
CA VAL A 40 -5.65 -6.05 0.01
C VAL A 40 -6.49 -6.32 -1.23
N LEU A 41 -6.96 -5.26 -1.88
CA LEU A 41 -7.79 -5.35 -3.10
C LEU A 41 -6.95 -5.32 -4.37
N VAL A 42 -5.89 -4.50 -4.36
CA VAL A 42 -4.91 -4.39 -5.44
C VAL A 42 -3.52 -4.32 -4.80
N ALA A 43 -2.60 -5.16 -5.28
CA ALA A 43 -1.20 -5.14 -4.87
C ALA A 43 -0.34 -4.52 -5.97
N GLY A 44 0.50 -3.56 -5.62
CA GLY A 44 1.46 -2.95 -6.54
C GLY A 44 2.69 -3.82 -6.73
N THR A 45 2.57 -4.92 -7.47
CA THR A 45 3.67 -5.85 -7.79
C THR A 45 4.15 -5.71 -9.23
N SER A 46 5.27 -6.36 -9.58
CA SER A 46 5.78 -6.36 -10.96
C SER A 46 4.81 -6.97 -11.98
N ASP A 47 3.92 -7.89 -11.54
CA ASP A 47 2.91 -8.52 -12.40
C ASP A 47 1.64 -7.66 -12.61
N GLN A 48 1.56 -6.50 -11.96
CA GLN A 48 0.43 -5.60 -12.13
C GLN A 48 0.42 -4.99 -13.53
N SER A 49 -0.67 -5.21 -14.27
CA SER A 49 -1.00 -4.45 -15.47
C SER A 49 -1.81 -3.21 -15.12
N VAL A 50 -1.47 -2.09 -15.76
CA VAL A 50 -2.20 -0.82 -15.64
C VAL A 50 -2.63 -0.39 -17.04
N GLU A 51 -3.95 -0.29 -17.25
CA GLU A 51 -4.53 0.29 -18.46
C GLU A 51 -4.99 1.71 -18.16
N VAL A 52 -4.39 2.68 -18.85
CA VAL A 52 -4.71 4.10 -18.67
C VAL A 52 -5.88 4.46 -19.58
N LEU A 53 -7.05 4.68 -18.99
CA LEU A 53 -8.25 5.06 -19.74
C LEU A 53 -8.25 6.55 -20.13
N GLU A 54 -7.79 7.43 -19.23
CA GLU A 54 -7.70 8.88 -19.43
C GLU A 54 -6.50 9.47 -18.66
N GLY A 55 -5.92 10.56 -19.17
CA GLY A 55 -4.82 11.28 -18.52
C GLY A 55 -3.44 10.64 -18.73
N ASN A 56 -2.53 10.88 -17.77
CA ASN A 56 -1.15 10.37 -17.80
C ASN A 56 -0.88 9.48 -16.59
N TRP A 57 -0.20 8.36 -16.81
CA TRP A 57 0.35 7.54 -15.74
C TRP A 57 1.79 7.96 -15.43
N LEU A 58 2.16 7.90 -14.14
CA LEU A 58 3.35 8.56 -13.62
C LEU A 58 4.67 8.04 -14.22
N GLY A 59 4.72 6.77 -14.60
CA GLY A 59 5.89 6.16 -15.21
C GLY A 59 5.59 4.74 -15.72
N SER A 60 6.48 4.19 -16.55
CA SER A 60 6.28 2.85 -17.14
C SER A 60 6.27 1.73 -16.10
N ASP A 61 6.91 1.94 -14.95
CA ASP A 61 6.96 0.98 -13.84
C ASP A 61 6.28 1.49 -12.56
N ALA A 62 5.42 2.50 -12.69
CA ALA A 62 4.58 2.93 -11.60
C ALA A 62 3.53 1.86 -11.27
N LYS A 63 3.47 1.48 -9.99
CA LYS A 63 2.53 0.49 -9.44
C LYS A 63 1.53 1.17 -8.51
N LEU A 64 0.36 0.56 -8.36
CA LEU A 64 -0.73 1.02 -7.51
C LEU A 64 -1.11 -0.06 -6.50
N SER A 65 -1.25 0.30 -5.24
CA SER A 65 -1.83 -0.54 -4.20
C SER A 65 -3.12 0.08 -3.69
N LEU A 66 -4.12 -0.77 -3.45
CA LEU A 66 -5.40 -0.42 -2.85
C LEU A 66 -5.69 -1.40 -1.71
N VAL A 67 -5.72 -0.88 -0.49
CA VAL A 67 -5.98 -1.68 0.72
C VAL A 67 -7.17 -1.09 1.46
N LYS A 68 -8.20 -1.91 1.67
CA LYS A 68 -9.40 -1.53 2.41
C LYS A 68 -9.21 -1.83 3.90
N PHE A 69 -9.65 -0.93 4.75
CA PHE A 69 -9.70 -1.06 6.20
C PHE A 69 -11.14 -0.90 6.69
N PRO A 70 -11.49 -1.45 7.88
CA PRO A 70 -12.84 -1.31 8.43
C PRO A 70 -13.24 0.13 8.73
N SER A 71 -12.27 1.00 9.03
CA SER A 71 -12.47 2.45 9.18
C SER A 71 -11.16 3.22 9.08
N MET A 72 -11.26 4.56 8.95
CA MET A 72 -10.09 5.47 8.95
C MET A 72 -9.24 5.31 10.22
N GLN A 73 -9.87 5.01 11.36
CA GLN A 73 -9.15 4.75 12.61
C GLN A 73 -8.29 3.48 12.49
N HIS A 74 -8.81 2.39 11.93
CA HIS A 74 -8.04 1.15 11.75
C HIS A 74 -6.83 1.37 10.84
N LEU A 75 -7.00 2.10 9.75
CA LEU A 75 -5.93 2.46 8.83
C LEU A 75 -4.84 3.28 9.55
N LYS A 76 -5.24 4.35 10.26
CA LYS A 76 -4.28 5.20 10.98
C LYS A 76 -3.59 4.45 12.11
N THR A 77 -4.30 3.64 12.88
CA THR A 77 -3.69 2.82 13.93
C THR A 77 -2.68 1.85 13.33
N CYS A 78 -3.00 1.19 12.22
CA CYS A 78 -2.09 0.28 11.53
C CYS A 78 -0.79 0.98 11.10
N LEU A 79 -0.88 2.10 10.39
CA LEU A 79 0.31 2.80 9.87
C LEU A 79 1.14 3.51 10.94
N ASN A 80 0.58 3.73 12.14
CA ASN A 80 1.27 4.30 13.28
C ASN A 80 1.62 3.24 14.34
N SER A 81 1.42 1.94 14.08
CA SER A 81 1.77 0.89 15.04
C SER A 81 3.28 0.69 15.08
N ASP A 82 3.81 0.32 16.25
CA ASP A 82 5.24 0.03 16.42
C ASP A 82 5.70 -1.11 15.49
N GLU A 83 4.84 -2.12 15.25
CA GLU A 83 5.16 -3.21 14.34
C GLU A 83 5.31 -2.71 12.90
N TYR A 84 4.41 -1.84 12.42
CA TYR A 84 4.51 -1.29 11.07
C TYR A 84 5.70 -0.33 10.94
N LEU A 85 5.93 0.53 11.92
CA LEU A 85 7.05 1.47 11.90
C LEU A 85 8.40 0.75 11.88
N THR A 86 8.51 -0.39 12.57
CA THR A 86 9.73 -1.22 12.57
C THR A 86 10.05 -1.76 11.18
N ILE A 87 9.06 -2.12 10.37
CA ILE A 87 9.26 -2.74 9.04
C ILE A 87 9.20 -1.76 7.87
N LYS A 88 8.80 -0.50 8.11
CA LYS A 88 8.57 0.50 7.05
C LYS A 88 9.79 0.70 6.15
N HIS A 89 10.98 0.66 6.75
CA HIS A 89 12.27 0.81 6.05
C HIS A 89 12.48 -0.23 4.94
N LEU A 90 11.97 -1.47 5.11
CA LEU A 90 12.06 -2.53 4.10
C LEU A 90 11.47 -2.12 2.75
N ARG A 91 10.56 -1.13 2.73
CA ARG A 91 10.05 -0.51 1.50
C ARG A 91 10.76 0.79 1.16
N THR A 92 10.88 1.71 2.13
CA THR A 92 11.37 3.07 1.85
C THR A 92 12.86 3.13 1.50
N ASP A 93 13.62 2.09 1.84
CA ASP A 93 15.03 1.98 1.46
C ASP A 93 15.19 1.51 0.00
N ILE A 94 14.12 0.97 -0.60
CA ILE A 94 14.10 0.42 -1.97
C ILE A 94 13.44 1.40 -2.94
N VAL A 95 12.34 2.03 -2.51
CA VAL A 95 11.50 2.81 -3.42
C VAL A 95 10.81 3.98 -2.71
N ASP A 96 10.83 5.13 -3.38
CA ASP A 96 10.05 6.30 -3.01
C ASP A 96 8.58 6.16 -3.43
N SER A 97 7.68 6.68 -2.61
CA SER A 97 6.26 6.71 -2.95
C SER A 97 5.95 7.97 -3.74
N ASN A 98 5.26 7.82 -4.88
CA ASN A 98 4.65 8.93 -5.58
C ASN A 98 3.61 9.60 -4.68
N PHE A 99 2.75 8.77 -4.09
CA PHE A 99 1.81 9.19 -3.06
C PHE A 99 1.37 8.02 -2.20
N SER A 100 0.88 8.33 -1.01
CA SER A 100 0.08 7.44 -0.18
C SER A 100 -1.00 8.28 0.49
N VAL A 101 -2.25 7.94 0.22
CA VAL A 101 -3.42 8.70 0.69
C VAL A 101 -4.42 7.78 1.36
N ALA A 102 -5.08 8.30 2.39
CA ALA A 102 -6.18 7.63 3.06
C ALA A 102 -7.49 8.30 2.66
N ILE A 103 -8.47 7.51 2.24
CA ILE A 103 -9.79 7.96 1.78
C ILE A 103 -10.85 7.22 2.61
N ASP A 104 -11.93 7.89 3.03
CA ASP A 104 -13.09 7.24 3.65
C ASP A 104 -14.34 7.33 2.77
#